data_AF-A0A6A2YZZ1-F1
#
_entry.id   AF-A0A6A2YZZ1-F1
#
_cell.length_a   1.000
_cell.length_b   1.000
_cell.length_c   1.000
_cell.angle_alpha   90.00
_cell.angle_beta   90.00
_cell.angle_gamma   90.00
#
_symmetry.space_group_name_H-M   'P 1'
#
loop_
_entity.id
_entity.type
_entity.pdbx_description
1 polymer ?
#
loop_
_entity_poly.entity_id
_entity_poly.type
_entity_poly.pdbx_seq_one_letter_code
_entity_poly.pdbx_strand_id
1 'polypeptide(L)'
;MTGIGGPLLTIGDLLSDDGEESGEALEHHPRRDAALPLQSVLDSVDASSQSLDLIKLSQENFEKLKVALEGSDHSWTALTFELCTALETANKFVQSTDTNVRLLSEKVREVERIIKRGDSAVTAARAISISLKRGGGSSVSSQNREIPRSP
;
A
#
# COMPACT_ATOMS: atom_id res chain seq x y z
N MET A 1 -10.24 8.87 69.43
CA MET A 1 -10.06 9.18 68.00
C MET A 1 -10.51 7.96 67.22
N THR A 2 -11.82 7.78 67.06
CA THR A 2 -12.40 6.68 66.30
C THR A 2 -12.68 7.20 64.89
N GLY A 3 -11.66 7.14 64.04
CA GLY A 3 -11.82 7.37 62.60
C GLY A 3 -12.57 6.18 62.03
N ILE A 4 -13.83 6.39 61.66
CA ILE A 4 -14.68 5.40 61.02
C ILE A 4 -14.12 5.18 59.63
N GLY A 5 -13.42 4.06 59.44
CA GLY A 5 -13.02 3.57 58.12
C GLY A 5 -14.26 3.11 57.38
N GLY A 6 -14.64 3.83 56.33
CA GLY A 6 -15.66 3.37 55.40
C GLY A 6 -15.28 2.04 54.73
N PRO A 7 -16.25 1.34 54.13
CA PRO A 7 -15.99 0.10 53.42
C PRO A 7 -14.95 0.35 52.32
N LEU A 8 -13.92 -0.51 52.27
CA LEU A 8 -12.94 -0.52 51.19
C LEU A 8 -13.70 -0.78 49.88
N LEU A 9 -13.70 0.22 48.99
CA LEU A 9 -14.20 0.05 47.64
C LEU A 9 -13.50 -1.15 47.00
N THR A 10 -14.29 -2.09 46.52
CA THR A 10 -13.77 -3.27 45.85
C THR A 10 -13.34 -2.88 44.44
N ILE A 11 -12.45 -3.67 43.83
CA ILE A 11 -12.08 -3.48 42.42
C ILE A 11 -13.34 -3.50 41.52
N GLY A 12 -14.41 -4.19 41.93
CA GLY A 12 -15.70 -4.19 41.24
C GLY A 12 -16.42 -2.84 41.24
N ASP A 13 -16.29 -2.04 42.29
CA ASP A 13 -16.88 -0.70 42.36
C ASP A 13 -16.18 0.27 41.41
N LEU A 14 -14.87 0.09 41.19
CA LEU A 14 -14.07 0.93 40.30
C LEU A 14 -14.36 0.67 38.81
N LEU A 15 -14.67 -0.57 38.46
CA LEU A 15 -14.96 -0.98 37.08
C LEU A 15 -16.40 -0.70 36.64
N SER A 16 -17.24 -0.21 37.56
CA SER A 16 -18.64 0.11 37.28
C SER A 16 -18.85 1.53 36.71
N ASP A 17 -17.81 2.38 36.69
CA ASP A 17 -17.87 3.79 36.23
C ASP A 17 -17.53 3.97 34.74
N ASP A 18 -17.11 2.92 34.03
CA ASP A 18 -16.69 3.01 32.61
C ASP A 18 -17.83 2.76 31.61
N GLY A 19 -19.05 3.15 31.97
CA GLY A 19 -20.27 2.73 31.30
C GLY A 19 -21.32 3.81 31.09
N GLU A 20 -20.93 5.04 30.68
CA GLU A 20 -21.89 6.13 30.42
C GLU A 20 -21.46 6.98 29.20
N GLU A 21 -21.64 6.44 27.99
CA GLU A 21 -21.56 7.24 26.75
C GLU A 21 -22.70 8.28 26.74
N SER A 22 -22.35 9.57 26.70
CA SER A 22 -23.30 10.63 26.33
C SER A 22 -22.66 11.55 25.28
N GLY A 23 -23.37 11.68 24.16
CA GLY A 23 -22.86 12.30 22.95
C GLY A 23 -23.04 13.81 22.85
N GLU A 24 -22.64 14.25 21.65
CA GLU A 24 -22.90 15.51 20.95
C GLU A 24 -21.78 16.57 20.90
N ALA A 25 -21.25 16.66 19.68
CA ALA A 25 -21.00 17.88 18.89
C ALA A 25 -19.77 18.75 19.18
N LEU A 26 -18.77 18.65 18.28
CA LEU A 26 -18.32 19.84 17.56
C LEU A 26 -17.76 19.48 16.17
N GLU A 27 -18.62 19.60 15.17
CA GLU A 27 -18.28 19.83 13.76
C GLU A 27 -17.55 21.18 13.62
N HIS A 28 -16.37 21.22 12.99
CA HIS A 28 -15.89 22.35 12.16
C HIS A 28 -14.56 22.00 11.41
N HIS A 29 -14.70 21.68 10.12
CA HIS A 29 -13.90 22.01 8.88
C HIS A 29 -12.42 22.49 8.99
N PRO A 30 -11.51 22.31 7.98
CA PRO A 30 -11.79 22.14 6.55
C PRO A 30 -10.92 21.18 5.71
N ARG A 31 -11.46 20.88 4.53
CA ARG A 31 -10.81 20.34 3.32
C ARG A 31 -9.39 20.89 3.11
N ARG A 32 -8.44 20.00 2.79
CA ARG A 32 -7.20 20.33 2.08
C ARG A 32 -6.97 19.36 0.93
N ASP A 33 -7.37 19.81 -0.26
CA ASP A 33 -6.80 19.34 -1.53
C ASP A 33 -5.43 20.02 -1.70
N ALA A 34 -4.32 19.29 -1.54
CA ALA A 34 -3.04 19.62 -2.17
C ALA A 34 -1.98 18.53 -1.96
N ALA A 35 -1.51 17.97 -3.07
CA ALA A 35 -0.22 17.31 -3.29
C ALA A 35 0.09 16.05 -2.45
N LEU A 36 -0.09 14.89 -3.09
CA LEU A 36 0.56 13.62 -2.71
C LEU A 36 2.09 13.80 -2.69
N PRO A 37 2.79 13.51 -1.57
CA PRO A 37 4.24 13.41 -1.61
C PRO A 37 4.63 12.10 -2.28
N LEU A 38 5.31 12.21 -3.43
CA LEU A 38 6.18 11.16 -3.98
C LEU A 38 7.29 10.87 -2.94
N GLN A 39 7.06 9.99 -1.97
CA GLN A 39 8.08 9.55 -1.01
C GLN A 39 8.22 8.02 -0.90
N SER A 40 7.58 7.23 -1.77
CA SER A 40 7.42 5.78 -1.52
C SER A 40 8.52 4.84 -2.06
N VAL A 41 9.72 5.31 -2.40
CA VAL A 41 10.75 4.41 -2.99
C VAL A 41 11.98 4.20 -2.09
N LEU A 42 12.22 5.07 -1.09
CA LEU A 42 13.36 4.96 -0.19
C LEU A 42 13.07 4.19 1.11
N ASP A 43 11.81 4.05 1.52
CA ASP A 43 11.42 3.30 2.74
C ASP A 43 11.40 1.77 2.58
N SER A 44 11.52 1.25 1.35
CA SER A 44 11.34 -0.20 1.12
C SER A 44 12.50 -1.05 1.68
N VAL A 45 13.69 -0.50 1.86
CA VAL A 45 14.84 -1.21 2.45
C VAL A 45 14.75 -1.19 3.99
N ASP A 46 14.18 -0.13 4.55
CA ASP A 46 13.98 0.02 6.00
C ASP A 46 12.81 -0.86 6.49
N ALA A 47 11.73 -0.94 5.72
CA ALA A 47 10.55 -1.76 6.02
C ALA A 47 10.85 -3.26 6.22
N SER A 48 11.79 -3.83 5.44
CA SER A 48 12.21 -5.23 5.61
C SER A 48 12.96 -5.45 6.92
N SER A 49 13.77 -4.49 7.33
CA SER A 49 14.57 -4.58 8.55
C SER A 49 13.67 -4.37 9.78
N GLN A 50 12.75 -3.41 9.70
CA GLN A 50 11.72 -3.16 10.72
C GLN A 50 10.77 -4.35 10.90
N SER A 51 10.38 -5.04 9.82
CA SER A 51 9.55 -6.26 9.92
C SER A 51 10.27 -7.38 10.66
N LEU A 52 11.56 -7.60 10.36
CA LEU A 52 12.36 -8.65 10.99
C LEU A 52 12.62 -8.35 12.48
N ASP A 53 12.79 -7.07 12.80
CA ASP A 53 12.91 -6.57 14.18
C ASP A 53 11.61 -6.74 14.97
N LEU A 54 10.45 -6.47 14.34
CA LEU A 54 9.15 -6.63 14.99
C LEU A 54 8.81 -8.10 15.30
N ILE A 55 9.13 -9.02 14.39
CA ILE A 55 8.97 -10.47 14.64
C ILE A 55 9.83 -10.88 15.84
N LYS A 56 11.10 -10.46 15.84
CA LYS A 56 12.01 -10.76 16.95
C LYS A 56 11.52 -10.18 18.28
N LEU A 57 11.09 -8.92 18.29
CA LEU A 57 10.57 -8.24 19.48
C LEU A 57 9.31 -8.92 20.02
N SER A 58 8.38 -9.31 19.14
CA SER A 58 7.16 -10.03 19.55
C SER A 58 7.46 -11.38 20.19
N GLN A 59 8.43 -12.14 19.64
CA GLN A 59 8.85 -13.41 20.21
C GLN A 59 9.53 -13.21 21.57
N GLU A 60 10.45 -12.26 21.67
CA GLU A 60 11.14 -11.96 22.93
C GLU A 60 10.16 -11.54 24.04
N ASN A 61 9.16 -10.73 23.71
CA ASN A 61 8.13 -10.31 24.66
C ASN A 61 7.21 -11.45 25.06
N PHE A 62 6.88 -12.36 24.14
CA PHE A 62 6.11 -13.56 24.46
C PHE A 62 6.86 -14.48 25.44
N GLU A 63 8.16 -14.72 25.22
CA GLU A 63 8.97 -15.53 26.14
C GLU A 63 9.08 -14.89 27.53
N LYS A 64 9.31 -13.56 27.59
CA LYS A 64 9.31 -12.82 28.86
C LYS A 64 7.97 -12.91 29.57
N LEU A 65 6.87 -12.79 28.83
CA LEU A 65 5.51 -12.89 29.37
C LEU A 65 5.27 -14.27 29.97
N LYS A 66 5.69 -15.33 29.29
CA LYS A 66 5.58 -16.70 29.80
C LYS A 66 6.28 -16.87 31.14
N VAL A 67 7.51 -16.35 31.27
CA VAL A 67 8.25 -16.36 32.54
C VAL A 67 7.54 -15.54 33.62
N ALA A 68 7.03 -14.36 33.29
CA ALA A 68 6.31 -13.51 34.24
C ALA A 68 5.01 -14.14 34.75
N LEU A 69 4.30 -14.90 33.90
CA LEU A 69 3.08 -15.62 34.26
C LEU A 69 3.33 -16.85 35.14
N GLU A 70 4.50 -17.49 35.02
CA GLU A 70 4.93 -18.58 35.92
C GLU A 70 5.44 -18.05 37.26
N GLY A 71 5.88 -16.79 37.31
CA GLY A 71 6.33 -16.10 38.51
C GLY A 71 5.22 -15.39 39.28
N SER A 72 5.62 -14.66 40.33
CA SER A 72 4.74 -13.78 41.12
C SER A 72 4.80 -12.32 40.67
N ASP A 73 5.52 -12.02 39.59
CA ASP A 73 5.79 -10.65 39.15
C ASP A 73 4.59 -10.06 38.41
N HIS A 74 4.20 -8.84 38.77
CA HIS A 74 3.10 -8.13 38.12
C HIS A 74 3.45 -7.52 36.75
N SER A 75 4.68 -7.79 36.26
CA SER A 75 5.17 -7.35 34.94
C SER A 75 4.41 -7.97 33.78
N TRP A 76 3.65 -9.05 34.00
CA TRP A 76 2.83 -9.70 32.97
C TRP A 76 1.83 -8.75 32.31
N THR A 77 1.31 -7.75 33.04
CA THR A 77 0.37 -6.76 32.48
C THR A 77 1.05 -5.86 31.44
N ALA A 78 2.22 -5.31 31.78
CA ALA A 78 3.03 -4.50 30.87
C ALA A 78 3.50 -5.31 29.65
N LEU A 79 3.97 -6.54 29.88
CA LEU A 79 4.42 -7.43 28.80
C LEU A 79 3.28 -7.85 27.86
N THR A 80 2.08 -8.06 28.40
CA THR A 80 0.87 -8.33 27.59
C THR A 80 0.54 -7.11 26.72
N PHE A 81 0.60 -5.91 27.30
CA PHE A 81 0.34 -4.67 26.56
C PHE A 81 1.37 -4.44 25.44
N GLU A 82 2.65 -4.68 25.71
CA GLU A 82 3.70 -4.59 24.68
C GLU A 82 3.50 -5.61 23.56
N LEU A 83 3.14 -6.86 23.89
CA LEU A 83 2.84 -7.89 22.90
C LEU A 83 1.65 -7.49 22.02
N CYS A 84 0.56 -6.99 22.60
CA CYS A 84 -0.59 -6.50 21.85
C CYS A 84 -0.22 -5.35 20.91
N THR A 85 0.60 -4.41 21.39
CA THR A 85 1.08 -3.27 20.57
C THR A 85 1.95 -3.73 19.41
N ALA A 86 2.86 -4.69 19.64
CA ALA A 86 3.69 -5.27 18.60
C ALA A 86 2.84 -6.00 17.54
N LEU A 87 1.84 -6.77 17.98
CA LEU A 87 0.91 -7.46 17.08
C LEU A 87 0.04 -6.50 16.27
N GLU A 88 -0.46 -5.41 16.87
CA GLU A 88 -1.22 -4.39 16.15
C GLU A 88 -0.36 -3.72 15.07
N THR A 89 0.90 -3.43 15.39
CA THR A 89 1.87 -2.86 14.45
C THR A 89 2.13 -3.83 13.30
N ALA A 90 2.27 -5.13 13.57
CA ALA A 90 2.44 -6.17 12.56
C ALA A 90 1.22 -6.27 11.64
N ASN A 91 0.02 -6.18 12.22
CA ASN A 91 -1.23 -6.18 11.45
C ASN A 91 -1.31 -4.96 10.51
N LYS A 92 -0.96 -3.75 10.98
CA LYS A 92 -0.89 -2.55 10.14
C LYS A 92 0.13 -2.69 9.02
N PHE A 93 1.29 -3.30 9.30
CA PHE A 93 2.33 -3.56 8.30
C PHE A 93 1.83 -4.50 7.19
N VAL A 94 1.15 -5.59 7.54
CA VAL A 94 0.57 -6.53 6.58
C VAL A 94 -0.49 -5.84 5.72
N GLN A 95 -1.38 -5.05 6.33
CA GLN A 95 -2.41 -4.31 5.59
C GLN A 95 -1.80 -3.30 4.61
N SER A 96 -0.79 -2.53 5.04
CA SER A 96 -0.08 -1.60 4.15
C SER A 96 0.59 -2.34 2.98
N THR A 97 1.29 -3.44 3.28
CA THR A 97 1.97 -4.25 2.26
C THR A 97 0.97 -4.80 1.23
N ASP A 98 -0.15 -5.36 1.68
CA ASP A 98 -1.20 -5.88 0.81
C ASP A 98 -1.80 -4.79 -0.10
N THR A 99 -2.04 -3.58 0.44
CA THR A 99 -2.48 -2.43 -0.37
C THR A 99 -1.46 -2.02 -1.42
N ASN A 100 -0.17 -1.98 -1.07
CA ASN A 100 0.90 -1.64 -1.99
C ASN A 100 1.08 -2.70 -3.09
N VAL A 101 1.01 -3.99 -2.73
CA VAL A 101 1.09 -5.10 -3.69
C VAL A 101 -0.08 -5.05 -4.67
N ARG A 102 -1.29 -4.76 -4.21
CA ARG A 102 -2.47 -4.59 -5.07
C ARG A 102 -2.28 -3.42 -6.05
N LEU A 103 -1.84 -2.27 -5.56
CA LEU A 103 -1.58 -1.09 -6.39
C LEU A 103 -0.48 -1.37 -7.42
N LEU A 104 0.60 -2.03 -7.01
CA LEU A 104 1.68 -2.43 -7.90
C LEU A 104 1.18 -3.36 -9.01
N SER A 105 0.35 -4.36 -8.65
CA SER A 105 -0.28 -5.28 -9.62
C SER A 105 -1.11 -4.53 -10.67
N GLU A 106 -1.88 -3.53 -10.25
CA GLU A 106 -2.66 -2.68 -11.15
C GLU A 106 -1.74 -1.89 -12.11
N LYS A 107 -0.66 -1.29 -11.59
CA LYS A 107 0.29 -0.53 -12.41
C LYS A 107 1.01 -1.42 -13.43
N VAL A 108 1.41 -2.63 -13.02
CA VAL A 108 2.04 -3.62 -13.93
C VAL A 108 1.06 -4.00 -15.05
N ARG A 109 -0.22 -4.22 -14.73
CA ARG A 109 -1.25 -4.51 -15.73
C ARG A 109 -1.41 -3.39 -16.74
N GLU A 110 -1.39 -2.13 -16.30
CA GLU A 110 -1.48 -0.99 -17.23
C GLU A 110 -0.25 -0.89 -18.12
N VAL A 111 0.95 -1.10 -17.58
CA VAL A 111 2.19 -1.15 -18.36
C VAL A 111 2.14 -2.26 -19.43
N GLU A 112 1.67 -3.45 -19.08
CA GLU A 112 1.50 -4.55 -20.03
C GLU A 112 0.56 -4.15 -21.19
N ARG A 113 -0.52 -3.45 -20.87
CA ARG A 113 -1.49 -2.93 -21.84
C ARG A 113 -0.85 -1.92 -22.80
N ILE A 114 -0.01 -1.03 -22.27
CA ILE A 114 0.73 -0.04 -23.07
C ILE A 114 1.74 -0.74 -23.99
N ILE A 115 2.45 -1.76 -23.49
CA ILE A 115 3.40 -2.56 -24.29
C ILE A 115 2.69 -3.24 -25.46
N LYS A 116 1.56 -3.92 -25.21
CA LYS A 116 0.77 -4.56 -26.28
C LYS A 116 0.32 -3.57 -27.35
N ARG A 117 -0.07 -2.35 -26.94
CA ARG A 117 -0.40 -1.26 -27.88
C ARG A 117 0.83 -0.82 -28.68
N GLY A 118 1.98 -0.69 -28.03
CA GLY A 118 3.26 -0.38 -28.67
C GLY A 118 3.64 -1.42 -29.72
N ASP A 119 3.56 -2.71 -29.38
CA ASP A 119 3.88 -3.82 -30.29
C ASP A 119 2.95 -3.85 -31.52
N SER A 120 1.67 -3.56 -31.32
CA SER A 120 0.70 -3.43 -32.41
C SER A 120 1.06 -2.27 -33.35
N ALA A 121 1.43 -1.11 -32.80
CA ALA A 121 1.85 0.04 -33.58
C ALA A 121 3.14 -0.22 -34.36
N VAL A 122 4.12 -0.90 -33.74
CA VAL A 122 5.37 -1.32 -34.41
C VAL A 122 5.08 -2.29 -35.54
N THR A 123 4.18 -3.25 -35.33
CA THR A 123 3.78 -4.21 -36.37
C THR A 123 3.11 -3.50 -37.55
N ALA A 124 2.19 -2.58 -37.28
CA ALA A 124 1.55 -1.76 -38.31
C ALA A 124 2.56 -0.91 -39.10
N ALA A 125 3.49 -0.24 -38.41
CA ALA A 125 4.54 0.55 -39.04
C ALA A 125 5.47 -0.29 -39.93
N ARG A 126 5.81 -1.51 -39.48
CA ARG A 126 6.58 -2.47 -40.28
C ARG A 126 5.82 -2.88 -41.55
N ALA A 127 4.52 -3.16 -41.46
CA ALA A 127 3.70 -3.52 -42.61
C ALA A 127 3.65 -2.38 -43.66
N ILE A 128 3.46 -1.13 -43.23
CA ILE A 128 3.49 0.04 -44.12
C ILE A 128 4.86 0.18 -44.80
N SER A 129 5.94 0.02 -44.03
CA SER A 129 7.31 0.12 -44.55
C SER A 129 7.61 -0.94 -45.62
N ILE A 130 7.14 -2.17 -45.44
CA ILE A 130 7.29 -3.25 -46.42
C ILE A 130 6.49 -2.94 -47.69
N SER A 131 5.24 -2.49 -47.56
CA SER A 131 4.39 -2.11 -48.70
C SER A 131 4.99 -0.96 -49.52
N LEU A 132 5.55 0.06 -48.86
CA LEU A 132 6.21 1.19 -49.54
C LEU A 132 7.44 0.73 -50.33
N LYS A 133 8.27 -0.13 -49.74
CA LYS A 133 9.44 -0.71 -50.43
C LYS A 133 9.04 -1.55 -51.66
N ARG A 134 7.85 -2.15 -51.65
CA ARG A 134 7.31 -2.93 -52.79
C ARG A 134 6.66 -2.05 -53.87
N GLY A 135 6.03 -0.93 -53.48
CA GLY A 135 5.36 0.00 -54.39
C GLY A 135 6.28 0.97 -55.13
N GLY A 136 7.48 1.24 -54.59
CA GLY A 136 8.46 2.16 -55.19
C GLY A 136 9.14 1.66 -56.48
N GLY A 137 8.87 0.44 -56.94
CA GLY A 137 9.47 -0.14 -58.15
C GLY A 137 8.61 -0.13 -59.41
N SER A 138 7.35 0.35 -59.36
CA SER A 138 6.37 0.07 -60.44
C SER A 138 5.64 1.29 -61.01
N SER A 139 6.26 2.48 -61.05
CA SER A 139 5.62 3.63 -61.71
C SER A 139 6.61 4.55 -62.42
N VAL A 140 7.24 4.05 -63.49
CA VAL A 140 7.70 4.88 -64.62
C VAL A 140 7.55 4.05 -65.89
N SER A 141 6.49 4.28 -66.67
CA SER A 141 6.50 4.17 -68.14
C SER A 141 5.12 4.54 -68.68
N SER A 142 4.80 5.84 -68.67
CA SER A 142 3.78 6.37 -69.59
C SER A 142 4.53 6.96 -70.78
N GLN A 143 4.55 6.16 -71.84
CA GLN A 143 5.15 6.41 -73.14
C GLN A 143 4.47 7.64 -73.79
N ASN A 144 5.24 8.72 -73.94
CA ASN A 144 4.84 9.91 -74.70
C ASN A 144 4.68 9.51 -76.17
N ARG A 145 3.45 9.36 -76.67
CA ARG A 145 3.18 9.23 -78.11
C ARG A 145 2.92 10.61 -78.69
N GLU A 146 3.91 11.09 -79.43
CA GLU A 146 3.82 12.26 -80.28
C GLU A 146 2.70 12.08 -81.33
N ILE A 147 1.81 13.05 -81.41
CA ILE A 147 0.78 13.16 -82.46
C ILE A 147 1.35 14.09 -83.54
N PRO A 148 1.51 13.66 -84.81
CA PRO A 148 1.93 14.57 -85.85
C PRO A 148 0.76 15.43 -86.31
N ARG A 149 0.96 16.75 -86.30
CA ARG A 149 0.12 17.72 -87.03
C ARG A 149 0.36 17.56 -88.52
N SER A 150 -0.69 17.70 -89.32
CA SER A 150 -0.61 18.22 -90.69
C SER A 150 -1.95 18.85 -91.10
N PRO A 151 -1.92 19.85 -92.00
CA PRO A 151 -3.00 20.80 -92.28
C PRO A 151 -4.13 20.26 -93.16
#